data_AF-D0WJA5-F1
#
_entry.id   AF-D0WJA5-F1
#
_cell.length_a   1.000
_cell.length_b   1.000
_cell.length_c   1.000
_cell.angle_alpha   90.00
_cell.angle_beta   90.00
_cell.angle_gamma   90.00
#
_symmetry.space_group_name_H-M   'P 1'
#
loop_
_entity.id
_entity.type
_entity.pdbx_description
1 polymer ?
#
loop_
_entity_poly.entity_id
_entity_poly.type
_entity_poly.pdbx_seq_one_letter_code
_entity_poly.pdbx_strand_id
1 'polypeptide(L)'
;MPIGPARMPLFEHLGELRMRLVRIVAVLFVAMCVFYLATPTIIQFMFEPIKDFMPQNPDGSVALNVLDVFGSFSIRFKVSIWVSIMACMPIIIWQVLAFFLPALKPSERKWFIPTFAVGVALFVLGTVFCYGFILNPAVEWLTDQAGGYASIFPDARSWVDVIINFEIAFGFAFELPLIVFYLVVFEVIPYAKLRESWRTVYITLMVIAAMVTLDASPVTMLLMFAALLVLYELSLLVARLVLGSRVKEQKEELAREAEEQRDWAEQWEIQKRKIRERLGDDED
;
A
#
# COMPACT_ATOMS: atom_id res chain seq x y z
N MET A 1 -29.42 -7.46 31.12
CA MET A 1 -28.86 -8.33 30.05
C MET A 1 -27.38 -8.50 30.33
N PRO A 2 -26.85 -9.71 30.54
CA PRO A 2 -25.47 -9.90 30.94
C PRO A 2 -24.54 -9.59 29.76
N ILE A 3 -23.56 -8.74 30.01
CA ILE A 3 -22.53 -8.32 29.05
C ILE A 3 -21.46 -9.42 29.07
N GLY A 4 -21.63 -10.44 28.23
CA GLY A 4 -20.57 -11.39 27.89
C GLY A 4 -19.65 -10.82 26.80
N PRO A 5 -18.38 -11.25 26.68
CA PRO A 5 -17.45 -10.70 25.70
C PRO A 5 -18.00 -10.95 24.31
N ALA A 6 -18.31 -9.88 23.58
CA ALA A 6 -18.96 -9.90 22.29
C ALA A 6 -18.10 -10.61 21.24
N ARG A 7 -18.16 -11.94 21.19
CA ARG A 7 -17.93 -12.69 19.96
C ARG A 7 -19.26 -12.71 19.23
N MET A 8 -19.47 -11.75 18.34
CA MET A 8 -20.60 -11.80 17.41
C MET A 8 -20.53 -13.11 16.62
N PRO A 9 -21.65 -13.83 16.44
CA PRO A 9 -21.70 -14.96 15.51
C PRO A 9 -21.27 -14.52 14.11
N LEU A 10 -20.58 -15.40 13.37
CA LEU A 10 -19.98 -15.09 12.05
C LEU A 10 -20.98 -14.47 11.06
N PHE A 11 -22.25 -14.88 11.12
CA PHE A 11 -23.32 -14.33 10.30
C PHE A 11 -23.65 -12.87 10.61
N GLU A 12 -23.54 -12.43 11.88
CA GLU A 12 -23.70 -11.03 12.25
C GLU A 12 -22.51 -10.19 11.77
N HIS A 13 -21.28 -10.73 11.82
CA HIS A 13 -20.10 -10.06 11.29
C HIS A 13 -20.14 -9.88 9.76
N LEU A 14 -20.62 -10.89 9.03
CA LEU A 14 -20.90 -10.76 7.59
C LEU A 14 -22.04 -9.77 7.30
N GLY A 15 -23.04 -9.70 8.18
CA GLY A 15 -24.11 -8.70 8.11
C GLY A 15 -23.58 -7.27 8.23
N GLU A 16 -22.66 -7.02 9.16
CA GLU A 16 -21.98 -5.73 9.29
C GLU A 16 -21.16 -5.37 8.04
N LEU A 17 -20.41 -6.33 7.49
CA LEU A 17 -19.61 -6.11 6.28
C LEU A 17 -20.50 -5.68 5.10
N ARG A 18 -21.64 -6.36 4.90
CA ARG A 18 -22.60 -6.00 3.85
C ARG A 18 -23.12 -4.57 4.02
N MET A 19 -23.55 -4.20 5.22
CA MET A 19 -24.10 -2.86 5.45
C MET A 19 -23.06 -1.75 5.29
N ARG A 20 -21.81 -2.00 5.69
CA ARG A 20 -20.69 -1.09 5.46
C ARG A 20 -20.39 -0.95 3.98
N LEU A 21 -20.35 -2.06 3.25
CA LEU A 21 -20.14 -2.08 1.80
C LEU A 21 -21.23 -1.30 1.06
N VAL A 22 -22.51 -1.51 1.41
CA VAL A 22 -23.63 -0.76 0.82
C VAL A 22 -23.47 0.75 1.04
N ARG A 23 -23.04 1.18 2.24
CA ARG A 23 -22.79 2.59 2.52
C ARG A 23 -21.63 3.14 1.68
N ILE A 24 -20.53 2.40 1.54
CA ILE A 24 -19.40 2.79 0.68
C ILE A 24 -19.88 2.94 -0.77
N VAL A 25 -20.60 1.95 -1.30
CA VAL A 25 -21.11 1.97 -2.67
C VAL A 25 -22.09 3.12 -2.90
N ALA A 26 -22.99 3.39 -1.95
CA ALA A 26 -23.94 4.48 -2.06
C ALA A 26 -23.23 5.85 -2.10
N VAL A 27 -22.25 6.07 -1.24
CA VAL A 27 -21.46 7.31 -1.22
C VAL A 27 -20.63 7.44 -2.50
N LEU A 28 -19.98 6.37 -2.95
CA LEU A 28 -19.23 6.35 -4.20
C LEU A 28 -20.12 6.65 -5.40
N PHE A 29 -21.35 6.13 -5.43
CA PHE A 29 -22.29 6.38 -6.52
C PHE A 29 -22.70 7.86 -6.57
N VAL A 30 -23.00 8.47 -5.42
CA VAL A 30 -23.32 9.91 -5.35
C VAL A 30 -22.11 10.75 -5.78
N ALA A 31 -20.91 10.43 -5.29
CA ALA A 31 -19.68 11.12 -5.68
C ALA A 31 -19.42 10.96 -7.20
N MET A 32 -19.63 9.78 -7.76
CA MET A 32 -19.46 9.50 -9.18
C MET A 32 -20.37 10.38 -10.03
N CYS A 33 -21.65 10.52 -9.66
CA CYS A 33 -22.56 11.42 -10.36
C CYS A 33 -22.07 12.88 -10.33
N VAL A 34 -21.50 13.35 -9.22
CA VAL A 34 -20.96 14.70 -9.09
C VAL A 34 -19.70 14.88 -9.94
N PHE A 35 -18.73 13.98 -9.82
CA PHE A 35 -17.46 14.06 -10.54
C PHE A 35 -17.59 13.78 -12.04
N TYR A 36 -18.62 13.06 -12.48
CA TYR A 36 -18.95 12.88 -13.89
C TYR A 36 -19.25 14.23 -14.59
N LEU A 37 -19.89 15.16 -13.88
CA LEU A 37 -20.16 16.50 -14.40
C LEU A 37 -18.89 17.35 -14.48
N ALA A 38 -17.98 17.18 -13.53
CA ALA A 38 -16.71 17.90 -13.45
C ALA A 38 -15.56 17.25 -14.27
N THR A 39 -15.82 16.17 -15.00
CA THR A 39 -14.77 15.38 -15.66
C THR A 39 -13.87 16.16 -16.62
N PRO A 40 -14.37 17.12 -17.44
CA PRO A 40 -13.49 17.89 -18.33
C PRO A 40 -12.39 18.64 -17.56
N THR A 41 -12.73 19.27 -16.43
CA THR A 41 -11.79 19.98 -15.57
C THR A 41 -10.81 19.02 -14.90
N ILE A 42 -11.31 17.89 -14.42
CA ILE A 42 -10.50 16.86 -13.76
C ILE A 42 -9.45 16.29 -14.72
N ILE A 43 -9.85 16.00 -15.97
CA ILE A 43 -8.90 15.49 -16.97
C ILE A 43 -7.79 16.52 -17.20
N GLN A 44 -8.10 17.80 -17.40
CA GLN A 44 -7.05 18.80 -17.57
C GLN A 44 -6.11 18.88 -16.36
N PHE A 45 -6.65 18.80 -15.14
CA PHE A 45 -5.85 18.74 -13.92
C PHE A 45 -4.94 17.50 -13.85
N MET A 46 -5.45 16.31 -14.21
CA MET A 46 -4.68 15.06 -14.22
C MET A 46 -3.46 15.11 -15.15
N PHE A 47 -3.59 15.81 -16.28
CA PHE A 47 -2.55 15.89 -17.30
C PHE A 47 -1.60 17.09 -17.13
N GLU A 48 -1.88 17.99 -16.19
CA GLU A 48 -1.03 19.15 -15.92
C GLU A 48 0.45 18.83 -15.63
N PRO A 49 0.82 17.79 -14.83
CA PRO A 49 2.23 17.51 -14.52
C PRO A 49 3.00 16.93 -15.72
N ILE A 50 2.30 16.49 -16.77
CA ILE A 50 2.86 15.79 -17.93
C ILE A 50 2.61 16.55 -19.25
N LYS A 51 2.05 17.77 -19.16
CA LYS A 51 1.68 18.61 -20.32
C LYS A 51 2.83 18.91 -21.28
N ASP A 52 4.06 18.85 -20.81
CA ASP A 52 5.26 19.14 -21.60
C ASP A 52 5.61 18.01 -22.58
N PHE A 53 5.10 16.79 -22.34
CA PHE A 53 5.30 15.61 -23.19
C PHE A 53 4.19 15.42 -24.23
N MET A 54 3.24 16.35 -24.35
CA MET A 54 2.09 16.24 -25.24
C MET A 54 1.86 17.51 -26.06
N PRO A 55 1.24 17.39 -27.25
CA PRO A 55 0.77 18.53 -28.00
C PRO A 55 -0.25 19.34 -27.19
N GLN A 56 -0.10 20.65 -27.24
CA GLN A 56 -0.95 21.60 -26.53
C GLN A 56 -1.86 22.31 -27.53
N ASN A 57 -3.11 22.53 -27.13
CA ASN A 57 -4.05 23.37 -27.86
C ASN A 57 -3.65 24.86 -27.73
N PRO A 58 -4.17 25.75 -28.60
CA PRO A 58 -3.87 27.18 -28.54
C PRO A 58 -4.25 27.87 -27.22
N ASP A 59 -5.13 27.24 -26.43
CA ASP A 59 -5.58 27.70 -25.11
C ASP A 59 -4.67 27.21 -23.96
N GLY A 60 -3.60 26.46 -24.27
CA GLY A 60 -2.69 25.87 -23.28
C GLY A 60 -3.21 24.58 -22.63
N SER A 61 -4.36 24.06 -23.06
CA SER A 61 -4.88 22.77 -22.62
C SER A 61 -4.21 21.60 -23.36
N VAL A 62 -4.18 20.43 -22.74
CA VAL A 62 -3.60 19.23 -23.37
C VAL A 62 -4.52 18.75 -24.50
N ALA A 63 -3.97 18.60 -25.71
CA ALA A 63 -4.68 18.13 -26.88
C ALA A 63 -4.76 16.59 -26.86
N LEU A 64 -5.88 16.07 -26.36
CA LEU A 64 -6.15 14.64 -26.27
C LEU A 64 -6.96 14.14 -27.46
N ASN A 65 -6.53 13.01 -28.05
CA ASN A 65 -7.25 12.35 -29.13
C ASN A 65 -8.09 11.20 -28.59
N VAL A 66 -9.30 11.04 -29.12
CA VAL A 66 -10.16 9.90 -28.82
C VAL A 66 -10.33 9.08 -30.09
N LEU A 67 -9.81 7.86 -30.09
CA LEU A 67 -9.78 7.00 -31.28
C LEU A 67 -11.08 6.22 -31.53
N ASP A 68 -11.93 6.08 -30.50
CA ASP A 68 -13.16 5.29 -30.53
C ASP A 68 -14.40 6.16 -30.28
N VAL A 69 -15.50 5.86 -30.94
CA VAL A 69 -16.80 6.56 -30.80
C VAL A 69 -17.33 6.43 -29.37
N PHE A 70 -17.13 5.27 -28.75
CA PHE A 70 -17.51 5.05 -27.34
C PHE A 70 -16.41 5.52 -26.36
N GLY A 71 -15.23 5.88 -26.86
CA GLY A 71 -14.06 6.25 -26.06
C GLY A 71 -14.33 7.43 -25.14
N SER A 72 -14.96 8.49 -25.64
CA SER A 72 -15.23 9.70 -24.86
C SER A 72 -16.13 9.44 -23.65
N PHE A 73 -17.16 8.61 -23.81
CA PHE A 73 -18.04 8.23 -22.71
C PHE A 73 -17.30 7.33 -21.71
N SER A 74 -16.57 6.33 -22.20
CA SER A 74 -15.83 5.38 -21.37
C SER A 74 -14.77 6.06 -20.51
N ILE A 75 -14.02 7.01 -21.08
CA ILE A 75 -13.02 7.82 -20.37
C ILE A 75 -13.70 8.63 -19.26
N ARG A 76 -14.78 9.36 -19.58
CA ARG A 76 -15.45 10.19 -18.58
C ARG A 76 -16.01 9.35 -17.42
N PHE A 77 -16.62 8.22 -17.74
CA PHE A 77 -17.15 7.30 -16.75
C PHE A 77 -16.03 6.72 -15.88
N LYS A 78 -14.94 6.25 -16.48
CA LYS A 78 -13.78 5.70 -15.77
C LYS A 78 -13.15 6.73 -14.84
N VAL A 79 -12.85 7.94 -15.33
CA VAL A 79 -12.28 9.03 -14.51
C VAL A 79 -13.20 9.36 -13.34
N SER A 80 -14.51 9.46 -13.58
CA SER A 80 -15.47 9.77 -12.52
C SER A 80 -15.47 8.72 -11.40
N ILE A 81 -15.38 7.43 -11.73
CA ILE A 81 -15.31 6.35 -10.74
C ILE A 81 -14.03 6.47 -9.91
N TRP A 82 -12.89 6.63 -10.56
CA TRP A 82 -11.61 6.62 -9.85
C TRP A 82 -11.40 7.84 -8.98
N VAL A 83 -11.75 9.03 -9.47
CA VAL A 83 -11.70 10.24 -8.65
C VAL A 83 -12.69 10.17 -7.50
N SER A 84 -13.85 9.54 -7.68
CA SER A 84 -14.78 9.28 -6.57
C SER A 84 -14.20 8.36 -5.52
N ILE A 85 -13.48 7.32 -5.94
CA ILE A 85 -12.79 6.40 -5.03
C ILE A 85 -11.75 7.15 -4.21
N MET A 86 -10.91 7.96 -4.85
CA MET A 86 -9.89 8.77 -4.19
C MET A 86 -10.50 9.80 -3.23
N ALA A 87 -11.50 10.56 -3.68
CA ALA A 87 -12.18 11.56 -2.86
C ALA A 87 -12.93 10.95 -1.67
N CYS A 88 -13.47 9.73 -1.84
CA CYS A 88 -14.16 9.00 -0.77
C CYS A 88 -13.22 8.16 0.10
N MET A 89 -11.89 8.20 -0.08
CA MET A 89 -10.96 7.42 0.76
C MET A 89 -11.13 7.64 2.26
N PRO A 90 -11.35 8.86 2.78
CA PRO A 90 -11.64 9.04 4.20
C PRO A 90 -12.85 8.21 4.67
N ILE A 91 -13.88 8.06 3.83
CA ILE A 91 -15.05 7.27 4.18
C ILE A 91 -14.73 5.78 4.07
N ILE A 92 -13.98 5.36 3.04
CA ILE A 92 -13.56 3.97 2.85
C ILE A 92 -12.70 3.51 4.02
N ILE A 93 -11.63 4.25 4.35
CA ILE A 93 -10.72 3.95 5.47
C ILE A 93 -11.50 3.89 6.78
N TRP A 94 -12.43 4.83 7.01
CA TRP A 94 -13.27 4.79 8.21
C TRP A 94 -14.10 3.52 8.30
N GLN A 95 -14.77 3.11 7.22
CA GLN A 95 -15.61 1.91 7.23
C GLN A 95 -14.78 0.63 7.38
N VAL A 96 -13.61 0.56 6.72
CA VAL A 96 -12.67 -0.57 6.82
C VAL A 96 -12.13 -0.67 8.24
N LEU A 97 -11.61 0.41 8.83
CA LEU A 97 -11.14 0.39 10.21
C LEU A 97 -12.27 0.05 11.19
N ALA A 98 -13.46 0.62 10.99
CA ALA A 98 -14.59 0.39 11.88
C ALA A 98 -15.12 -1.05 11.80
N PHE A 99 -14.82 -1.79 10.73
CA PHE A 99 -15.09 -3.22 10.61
C PHE A 99 -14.15 -4.06 11.48
N PHE A 100 -12.90 -3.63 11.67
CA PHE A 100 -11.95 -4.28 12.58
C PHE A 100 -12.13 -3.87 14.06
N LEU A 101 -12.86 -2.78 14.33
CA LEU A 101 -13.09 -2.27 15.69
C LEU A 101 -13.64 -3.31 16.69
N PRO A 102 -14.58 -4.21 16.32
CA PRO A 102 -15.03 -5.30 17.21
C PRO A 102 -13.93 -6.32 17.55
N ALA A 103 -12.95 -6.51 16.68
CA ALA A 103 -11.83 -7.44 16.88
C ALA A 103 -10.74 -6.88 17.81
N LEU A 104 -10.72 -5.55 18.04
CA LEU A 104 -9.73 -4.87 18.87
C LEU A 104 -10.07 -4.94 20.36
N LYS A 105 -9.04 -5.06 21.21
CA LYS A 105 -9.20 -5.02 22.66
C LYS A 105 -9.73 -3.64 23.10
N PRO A 106 -10.47 -3.53 24.22
CA PRO A 106 -10.99 -2.24 24.69
C PRO A 106 -9.91 -1.16 24.89
N SER A 107 -8.71 -1.55 25.31
CA SER A 107 -7.54 -0.68 25.46
C SER A 107 -6.93 -0.21 24.13
N GLU A 108 -7.18 -0.92 23.04
CA GLU A 108 -6.70 -0.63 21.69
C GLU A 108 -7.65 0.28 20.92
N ARG A 109 -8.95 0.33 21.30
CA ARG A 109 -9.95 1.19 20.64
C ARG A 109 -9.61 2.68 20.65
N LYS A 110 -8.84 3.15 21.63
CA LYS A 110 -8.37 4.56 21.67
C LYS A 110 -7.42 4.92 20.53
N TRP A 111 -6.74 3.92 19.95
CA TRP A 111 -5.85 4.12 18.81
C TRP A 111 -6.60 4.25 17.49
N PHE A 112 -7.90 3.97 17.45
CA PHE A 112 -8.71 4.03 16.25
C PHE A 112 -8.67 5.39 15.55
N ILE A 113 -8.92 6.49 16.29
CA ILE A 113 -8.97 7.84 15.73
C ILE A 113 -7.61 8.31 15.18
N PRO A 114 -6.48 8.20 15.92
CA PRO A 114 -5.18 8.56 15.35
C PRO A 114 -4.81 7.65 14.17
N THR A 115 -5.19 6.37 14.17
CA THR A 115 -5.01 5.48 13.01
C THR A 115 -5.69 6.04 11.77
N PHE A 116 -6.96 6.41 11.93
CA PHE A 116 -7.77 6.93 10.85
C PHE A 116 -7.15 8.20 10.27
N ALA A 117 -6.76 9.14 11.14
CA ALA A 117 -6.12 10.39 10.71
C ALA A 117 -4.80 10.14 9.96
N VAL A 118 -3.96 9.23 10.47
CA VAL A 118 -2.68 8.88 9.83
C VAL A 118 -2.89 8.16 8.50
N GLY A 119 -3.83 7.21 8.41
CA GLY A 119 -4.15 6.52 7.16
C GLY A 119 -4.63 7.49 6.09
N VAL A 120 -5.61 8.35 6.41
CA VAL A 120 -6.06 9.38 5.47
C VAL A 120 -4.91 10.31 5.06
N ALA A 121 -4.06 10.73 5.99
CA ALA A 121 -2.91 11.56 5.68
C ALA A 121 -1.89 10.86 4.78
N LEU A 122 -1.60 9.57 5.03
CA LEU A 122 -0.69 8.76 4.22
C LEU A 122 -1.24 8.54 2.81
N PHE A 123 -2.53 8.23 2.66
CA PHE A 123 -3.16 8.10 1.36
C PHE A 123 -3.04 9.40 0.56
N VAL A 124 -3.44 10.53 1.15
CA VAL A 124 -3.36 11.85 0.48
C VAL A 124 -1.91 12.20 0.14
N LEU A 125 -0.97 11.91 1.04
CA LEU A 125 0.45 12.14 0.80
C LEU A 125 0.96 11.27 -0.35
N GLY A 126 0.56 10.00 -0.42
CA GLY A 126 0.91 9.09 -1.50
C GLY A 126 0.39 9.55 -2.86
N THR A 127 -0.86 10.01 -2.94
CA THR A 127 -1.44 10.52 -4.18
C THR A 127 -0.80 11.83 -4.62
N VAL A 128 -0.56 12.76 -3.69
CA VAL A 128 0.13 14.02 -3.99
C VAL A 128 1.58 13.77 -4.42
N PHE A 129 2.25 12.81 -3.78
CA PHE A 129 3.61 12.41 -4.14
C PHE A 129 3.66 11.81 -5.55
N CYS A 130 2.69 10.95 -5.89
CA CYS A 130 2.56 10.38 -7.23
C CYS A 130 2.37 11.48 -8.28
N TYR A 131 1.36 12.33 -8.09
CA TYR A 131 1.01 13.43 -8.97
C TYR A 131 2.17 14.39 -9.22
N GLY A 132 2.85 14.82 -8.15
CA GLY A 132 3.86 15.88 -8.21
C GLY A 132 5.27 15.40 -8.58
N PHE A 133 5.66 14.19 -8.19
CA PHE A 133 7.06 13.73 -8.30
C PHE A 133 7.26 12.50 -9.19
N ILE A 134 6.21 11.71 -9.43
CA ILE A 134 6.35 10.42 -10.14
C ILE A 134 5.81 10.50 -11.57
N LEU A 135 4.65 11.14 -11.78
CA LEU A 135 4.02 11.16 -13.11
C LEU A 135 4.93 11.74 -14.20
N ASN A 136 5.64 12.83 -13.91
CA ASN A 136 6.54 13.46 -14.86
C ASN A 136 7.71 12.53 -15.28
N PRO A 137 8.56 12.03 -14.37
CA PRO A 137 9.64 11.11 -14.76
C PRO A 137 9.14 9.76 -15.28
N ALA A 138 7.96 9.29 -14.87
CA ALA A 138 7.35 8.08 -15.42
C ALA A 138 7.00 8.27 -16.91
N VAL A 139 6.31 9.37 -17.24
CA VAL A 139 5.93 9.67 -18.61
C VAL A 139 7.14 9.98 -19.47
N GLU A 140 8.11 10.76 -18.98
CA GLU A 140 9.38 11.02 -19.67
C GLU A 140 10.06 9.70 -20.07
N TRP A 141 10.24 8.80 -19.11
CA TRP A 141 10.84 7.48 -19.34
C TRP A 141 10.08 6.67 -20.40
N LEU A 142 8.74 6.64 -20.31
CA LEU A 142 7.89 5.90 -21.24
C LEU A 142 7.93 6.51 -22.66
N THR A 143 7.94 7.84 -22.76
CA THR A 143 7.96 8.53 -24.06
C THR A 143 9.31 8.41 -24.75
N ASP A 144 10.40 8.44 -23.98
CA ASP A 144 11.76 8.30 -24.50
C ASP A 144 12.01 6.93 -25.12
N GLN A 145 11.28 5.88 -24.69
CA GLN A 145 11.40 4.54 -25.29
C GLN A 145 11.03 4.51 -26.78
N ALA A 146 10.16 5.41 -27.25
CA ALA A 146 9.82 5.50 -28.67
C ALA A 146 10.89 6.23 -29.52
N GLY A 147 11.86 6.86 -28.85
CA GLY A 147 12.92 7.64 -29.48
C GLY A 147 13.69 6.85 -30.54
N GLY A 148 13.78 7.42 -31.74
CA GLY A 148 14.59 6.87 -32.84
C GLY A 148 13.88 5.92 -33.80
N TYR A 149 12.64 5.49 -33.53
CA TYR A 149 11.91 4.62 -34.48
C TYR A 149 10.39 4.87 -34.56
N ALA A 150 9.78 5.60 -33.63
CA ALA A 150 8.35 5.91 -33.67
C ALA A 150 8.02 7.29 -33.07
N SER A 151 6.87 7.85 -33.45
CA SER A 151 6.29 9.04 -32.81
C SER A 151 5.09 8.62 -31.98
N ILE A 152 4.97 9.12 -30.75
CA ILE A 152 3.83 8.83 -29.87
C ILE A 152 2.69 9.80 -30.18
N PHE A 153 1.54 9.25 -30.56
CA PHE A 153 0.28 10.00 -30.62
C PHE A 153 -0.48 9.82 -29.30
N PRO A 154 -0.82 10.91 -28.57
CA PRO A 154 -1.52 10.80 -27.30
C PRO A 154 -2.97 10.37 -27.49
N ASP A 155 -3.25 9.10 -27.18
CA ASP A 155 -4.60 8.56 -27.00
C ASP A 155 -5.09 8.80 -25.57
N ALA A 156 -6.20 9.51 -25.44
CA ALA A 156 -6.77 9.91 -24.17
C ALA A 156 -7.02 8.72 -23.23
N ARG A 157 -7.46 7.57 -23.77
CA ARG A 157 -7.79 6.39 -22.98
C ARG A 157 -6.55 5.78 -22.35
N SER A 158 -5.54 5.50 -23.17
CA SER A 158 -4.29 4.89 -22.69
C SER A 158 -3.59 5.76 -21.65
N TRP A 159 -3.54 7.07 -21.86
CA TRP A 159 -2.85 7.98 -20.94
C TRP A 159 -3.60 8.16 -19.62
N VAL A 160 -4.94 8.28 -19.66
CA VAL A 160 -5.77 8.27 -18.45
C VAL A 160 -5.54 6.98 -17.66
N ASP A 161 -5.47 5.84 -18.33
CA ASP A 161 -5.25 4.55 -17.67
C ASP A 161 -3.89 4.48 -16.95
N VAL A 162 -2.84 5.03 -17.56
CA VAL A 162 -1.52 5.15 -16.93
C VAL A 162 -1.62 6.00 -15.65
N ILE A 163 -2.13 7.22 -15.73
CA ILE A 163 -2.23 8.13 -14.57
C ILE A 163 -3.04 7.50 -13.44
N ILE A 164 -4.20 6.94 -13.77
CA ILE A 164 -5.08 6.29 -12.79
C ILE A 164 -4.39 5.12 -12.09
N ASN A 165 -3.75 4.24 -12.85
CA ASN A 165 -3.04 3.09 -12.28
C ASN A 165 -1.93 3.52 -11.34
N PHE A 166 -1.17 4.56 -11.71
CA PHE A 166 -0.14 5.16 -10.87
C PHE A 166 -0.73 5.72 -9.56
N GLU A 167 -1.73 6.58 -9.65
CA GLU A 167 -2.36 7.23 -8.48
C GLU A 167 -2.91 6.22 -7.46
N ILE A 168 -3.58 5.18 -7.96
CA ILE A 168 -4.09 4.10 -7.12
C ILE A 168 -2.95 3.34 -6.47
N ALA A 169 -1.99 2.87 -7.26
CA ALA A 169 -0.93 1.99 -6.78
C ALA A 169 -0.07 2.71 -5.73
N PHE A 170 0.23 4.00 -5.94
CA PHE A 170 0.97 4.82 -4.98
C PHE A 170 0.14 5.14 -3.73
N GLY A 171 -1.13 5.53 -3.88
CA GLY A 171 -2.01 5.79 -2.74
C GLY A 171 -2.12 4.58 -1.79
N PHE A 172 -2.32 3.38 -2.34
CA PHE A 172 -2.38 2.15 -1.55
C PHE A 172 -1.02 1.71 -1.00
N ALA A 173 0.07 1.90 -1.76
CA ALA A 173 1.38 1.50 -1.28
C ALA A 173 1.85 2.34 -0.08
N PHE A 174 1.43 3.61 0.01
CA PHE A 174 1.72 4.47 1.16
C PHE A 174 0.98 4.07 2.44
N GLU A 175 -0.01 3.18 2.36
CA GLU A 175 -0.67 2.56 3.52
C GLU A 175 0.13 1.36 4.09
N LEU A 176 1.04 0.77 3.31
CA LEU A 176 1.83 -0.40 3.76
C LEU A 176 2.62 -0.14 5.05
N PRO A 177 3.31 1.01 5.23
CA PRO A 177 4.02 1.31 6.47
C PRO A 177 3.10 1.38 7.70
N LEU A 178 1.84 1.82 7.52
CA LEU A 178 0.83 1.84 8.58
C LEU A 178 0.43 0.41 8.96
N ILE A 179 0.25 -0.48 7.97
CA ILE A 179 -0.02 -1.90 8.22
C ILE A 179 1.12 -2.53 9.02
N VAL A 180 2.37 -2.28 8.62
CA VAL A 180 3.55 -2.80 9.33
C VAL A 180 3.62 -2.29 10.76
N PHE A 181 3.35 -1.00 10.99
CA PHE A 181 3.26 -0.43 12.34
C PHE A 181 2.27 -1.22 13.23
N TYR A 182 1.09 -1.54 12.72
CA TYR A 182 0.10 -2.31 13.49
C TYR A 182 0.48 -3.76 13.71
N LEU A 183 1.13 -4.41 12.74
CA LEU A 183 1.66 -5.76 12.93
C LEU A 183 2.65 -5.83 14.12
N VAL A 184 3.42 -4.76 14.31
CA VAL A 184 4.36 -4.65 15.44
C VAL A 184 3.65 -4.27 16.74
N VAL A 185 2.75 -3.29 16.72
CA VAL A 185 2.03 -2.82 17.92
C VAL A 185 1.08 -3.88 18.48
N PHE A 186 0.46 -4.69 17.63
CA PHE A 186 -0.38 -5.81 18.05
C PHE A 186 0.42 -7.09 18.34
N GLU A 187 1.74 -7.02 18.32
CA GLU A 187 2.65 -8.13 18.64
C GLU A 187 2.44 -9.36 17.73
N VAL A 188 1.91 -9.16 16.51
CA VAL A 188 1.83 -10.19 15.47
C VAL A 188 3.23 -10.51 14.96
N ILE A 189 4.08 -9.49 14.84
CA ILE A 189 5.49 -9.62 14.48
C ILE A 189 6.33 -8.85 15.51
N PRO A 190 7.29 -9.51 16.19
CA PRO A 190 8.18 -8.82 17.13
C PRO A 190 9.02 -7.74 16.44
N TYR A 191 9.19 -6.59 17.09
CA TYR A 191 10.00 -5.48 16.57
C TYR A 191 11.44 -5.93 16.26
N ALA A 192 12.03 -6.72 17.17
CA ALA A 192 13.40 -7.19 17.04
C ALA A 192 13.59 -8.09 15.79
N LYS A 193 12.59 -8.89 15.43
CA LYS A 193 12.63 -9.75 14.24
C LYS A 193 12.70 -8.94 12.94
N LEU A 194 11.90 -7.87 12.83
CA LEU A 194 11.97 -6.95 11.67
C LEU A 194 13.31 -6.23 11.59
N ARG A 195 13.90 -5.87 12.75
CA ARG A 195 15.20 -5.18 12.78
C ARG A 195 16.37 -6.11 12.49
N GLU A 196 16.31 -7.37 12.92
CA GLU A 196 17.31 -8.38 12.58
C GLU A 196 17.26 -8.74 11.10
N SER A 197 16.05 -8.91 10.55
CA SER A 197 15.79 -9.23 9.14
C SER A 197 15.68 -8.00 8.23
N TRP A 198 16.35 -6.89 8.57
CA TRP A 198 16.23 -5.61 7.84
C TRP A 198 16.54 -5.74 6.35
N ARG A 199 17.50 -6.60 5.97
CA ARG A 199 17.84 -6.87 4.57
C ARG A 199 16.67 -7.46 3.80
N THR A 200 15.99 -8.44 4.39
CA THR A 200 14.81 -9.09 3.79
C THR A 200 13.70 -8.08 3.59
N VAL A 201 13.44 -7.23 4.60
CA VAL A 201 12.40 -6.20 4.50
C VAL A 201 12.71 -5.20 3.39
N TYR A 202 13.96 -4.73 3.27
CA TYR A 202 14.33 -3.79 2.23
C TYR A 202 14.20 -4.41 0.83
N ILE A 203 14.58 -5.68 0.66
CA ILE A 203 14.38 -6.39 -0.61
C ILE A 203 12.88 -6.52 -0.91
N THR A 204 12.05 -6.87 0.07
CA THR A 204 10.60 -6.94 -0.12
C THR A 204 10.00 -5.58 -0.50
N LEU A 205 10.41 -4.50 0.15
CA LEU A 205 9.96 -3.14 -0.20
C LEU A 205 10.40 -2.75 -1.61
N MET A 206 11.60 -3.13 -2.03
CA MET A 206 12.09 -2.89 -3.39
C MET A 206 11.27 -3.67 -4.43
N VAL A 207 10.92 -4.93 -4.15
CA VAL A 207 10.04 -5.72 -5.03
C VAL A 207 8.65 -5.10 -5.12
N ILE A 208 8.09 -4.65 -3.98
CA ILE A 208 6.79 -3.96 -3.96
C ILE A 208 6.87 -2.67 -4.80
N ALA A 209 7.93 -1.87 -4.64
CA ALA A 209 8.13 -0.66 -5.43
C ALA A 209 8.17 -0.98 -6.94
N ALA A 210 8.92 -2.01 -7.34
CA ALA A 210 8.99 -2.44 -8.73
C ALA A 210 7.63 -2.92 -9.29
N MET A 211 6.82 -3.60 -8.47
CA MET A 211 5.47 -4.02 -8.87
C MET A 211 4.49 -2.85 -8.99
N VAL A 212 4.66 -1.82 -8.16
CA VAL A 212 3.78 -0.65 -8.09
C VAL A 212 4.02 0.32 -9.24
N THR A 213 5.27 0.54 -9.65
CA THR A 213 5.55 1.59 -10.65
C THR A 213 5.15 1.23 -12.07
N LEU A 214 4.97 -0.05 -12.43
CA LEU A 214 4.44 -0.58 -13.72
C LEU A 214 5.12 -0.11 -15.03
N ASP A 215 5.87 0.98 -15.02
CA ASP A 215 6.59 1.64 -16.12
C ASP A 215 7.98 1.04 -16.39
N ALA A 216 8.40 0.09 -15.55
CA ALA A 216 9.72 -0.53 -15.57
C ALA A 216 10.88 0.49 -15.53
N SER A 217 10.65 1.70 -15.02
CA SER A 217 11.68 2.72 -14.87
C SER A 217 12.48 2.52 -13.59
N PRO A 218 13.83 2.45 -13.67
CA PRO A 218 14.66 2.41 -12.47
C PRO A 218 14.50 3.67 -11.60
N VAL A 219 14.22 4.83 -12.21
CA VAL A 219 14.13 6.11 -11.51
C VAL A 219 12.88 6.15 -10.63
N THR A 220 11.70 5.89 -11.20
CA THR A 220 10.44 5.91 -10.45
C THR A 220 10.40 4.80 -9.40
N MET A 221 10.95 3.62 -9.71
CA MET A 221 11.12 2.52 -8.77
C MET A 221 11.98 2.94 -7.56
N LEU A 222 13.12 3.60 -7.80
CA LEU A 222 14.00 4.05 -6.71
C LEU A 222 13.37 5.18 -5.88
N LEU A 223 12.66 6.12 -6.51
CA LEU A 223 11.91 7.15 -5.80
C LEU A 223 10.83 6.54 -4.90
N MET A 224 10.09 5.57 -5.42
CA MET A 224 9.07 4.85 -4.67
C MET A 224 9.66 4.04 -3.52
N PHE A 225 10.74 3.30 -3.78
CA PHE A 225 11.45 2.55 -2.75
C PHE A 225 11.97 3.47 -1.64
N ALA A 226 12.57 4.61 -1.99
CA ALA A 226 13.05 5.58 -1.03
C ALA A 226 11.90 6.14 -0.16
N ALA A 227 10.76 6.48 -0.77
CA ALA A 227 9.59 6.96 -0.04
C ALA A 227 9.05 5.91 0.93
N LEU A 228 8.87 4.66 0.47
CA LEU A 228 8.42 3.56 1.32
C LEU A 228 9.40 3.25 2.46
N LEU A 229 10.71 3.29 2.19
CA LEU A 229 11.74 3.03 3.19
C LEU A 229 11.72 4.10 4.28
N VAL A 230 11.59 5.38 3.91
CA VAL A 230 11.48 6.48 4.88
C VAL A 230 10.23 6.31 5.75
N LEU A 231 9.08 6.01 5.14
CA LEU A 231 7.83 5.81 5.88
C LEU A 231 7.90 4.57 6.78
N TYR A 232 8.53 3.49 6.34
CA TYR A 232 8.75 2.28 7.13
C TYR A 232 9.66 2.53 8.34
N GLU A 233 10.79 3.22 8.16
CA GLU A 233 11.69 3.53 9.28
C GLU A 233 11.01 4.50 10.27
N LEU A 234 10.23 5.46 9.77
CA LEU A 234 9.42 6.34 10.63
C LEU A 234 8.39 5.54 11.42
N SER A 235 7.71 4.59 10.77
CA SER A 235 6.69 3.77 11.43
C SER A 235 7.31 2.86 12.50
N LEU A 236 8.47 2.26 12.24
CA LEU A 236 9.24 1.52 13.24
C LEU A 236 9.72 2.39 14.41
N LEU A 237 10.18 3.60 14.13
CA LEU A 237 10.61 4.55 15.17
C LEU A 237 9.45 4.86 16.11
N VAL A 238 8.27 5.17 15.56
CA VAL A 238 7.07 5.42 16.35
C VAL A 238 6.65 4.17 17.12
N ALA A 239 6.69 2.99 16.51
CA ALA A 239 6.39 1.72 17.18
C ALA A 239 7.30 1.50 18.40
N ARG A 240 8.60 1.78 18.26
CA ARG A 240 9.57 1.68 19.36
C ARG A 240 9.25 2.62 20.51
N LEU A 241 8.83 3.86 20.22
CA LEU A 241 8.42 4.82 21.24
C LEU A 241 7.16 4.36 21.99
N VAL A 242 6.20 3.77 21.28
CA VAL A 242 4.95 3.26 21.85
C VAL A 242 5.16 1.99 22.68
N LEU A 243 6.03 1.07 22.22
CA LEU A 243 6.27 -0.22 22.84
C LEU A 243 7.41 -0.21 23.89
N GLY A 244 7.95 0.95 24.27
CA GLY A 244 9.19 1.14 25.03
C GLY A 244 9.65 0.01 25.96
N SER A 245 8.85 -0.38 26.96
CA SER A 245 9.19 -1.46 27.91
C SER A 245 9.06 -2.87 27.31
N ARG A 246 8.10 -3.08 26.42
CA ARG A 246 7.78 -4.38 25.79
C ARG A 246 8.78 -4.79 24.71
N VAL A 247 9.42 -3.84 24.05
CA VAL A 247 10.52 -4.15 23.10
C VAL A 247 11.69 -4.83 23.81
N LYS A 248 11.94 -4.48 25.07
CA LYS A 248 13.00 -5.10 25.88
C LYS A 248 12.64 -6.54 26.21
N GLU A 249 11.40 -6.80 26.65
CA GLU A 249 10.89 -8.14 26.94
C GLU A 249 10.91 -9.03 25.69
N GLN A 250 10.45 -8.55 24.53
CA GLN A 250 10.51 -9.29 23.26
C GLN A 250 11.95 -9.66 22.86
N LYS A 251 12.91 -8.77 23.12
CA LYS A 251 14.33 -9.04 22.82
C LYS A 251 14.91 -10.12 23.73
N GLU A 252 14.51 -10.13 25.01
CA GLU A 252 14.89 -11.15 25.99
C GLU A 252 14.23 -12.51 25.69
N GLU A 253 12.98 -12.53 25.22
CA GLU A 253 12.32 -13.75 24.73
C GLU A 253 12.99 -14.34 23.50
N LEU A 254 13.26 -13.53 22.47
CA LEU A 254 13.94 -14.00 21.26
C LEU A 254 15.36 -14.49 21.56
N ALA A 255 16.07 -13.88 22.52
CA ALA A 255 17.38 -14.35 22.95
C ALA A 255 17.29 -15.73 23.62
N ARG A 256 16.28 -15.96 24.47
CA ARG A 256 16.03 -17.27 25.09
C ARG A 256 15.69 -18.34 24.06
N GLU A 257 14.81 -18.03 23.11
CA GLU A 257 14.46 -18.95 22.01
C GLU A 257 15.68 -19.30 21.15
N ALA A 258 16.55 -18.33 20.87
CA ALA A 258 17.79 -18.56 20.12
C ALA A 258 18.80 -19.41 20.89
N GLU A 259 18.89 -19.26 22.21
CA GLU A 259 19.70 -20.12 23.09
C GLU A 259 19.14 -21.55 23.12
N GLU A 260 17.83 -21.73 23.32
CA GLU A 260 17.18 -23.04 23.31
C GLU A 260 17.37 -23.77 21.96
N GLN A 261 17.28 -23.05 20.84
CA GLN A 261 17.53 -23.62 19.51
C GLN A 261 18.98 -24.06 19.31
N ARG A 262 19.94 -23.31 19.86
CA ARG A 262 21.37 -23.68 19.83
C ARG A 262 21.63 -24.94 20.65
N ASP A 263 21.12 -24.98 21.88
CA ASP A 263 21.27 -26.14 22.76
C ASP A 263 20.63 -27.40 22.15
N TRP A 264 19.44 -27.25 21.56
CA TRP A 264 18.78 -28.36 20.84
C TRP A 264 19.59 -28.82 19.62
N ALA A 265 20.16 -27.89 18.84
CA ALA A 265 20.99 -28.23 17.69
C ALA A 265 22.29 -28.95 18.10
N GLU A 266 22.93 -28.53 19.19
CA GLU A 266 24.12 -29.20 19.74
C GLU A 266 23.79 -30.61 20.24
N GLN A 267 22.66 -30.77 20.97
CA GLN A 267 22.19 -32.07 21.42
C GLN A 267 21.87 -33.00 20.24
N TRP A 268 21.24 -32.47 19.19
CA TRP A 268 20.93 -33.22 17.98
C TRP A 268 22.18 -33.70 17.25
N GLU A 269 23.22 -32.87 17.13
CA GLU A 269 24.50 -33.27 16.53
C GLU A 269 25.22 -34.33 17.38
N ILE A 270 25.20 -34.21 18.72
CA ILE A 270 25.71 -35.26 19.62
C ILE A 270 24.93 -36.57 19.43
N GLN A 271 23.61 -36.49 19.28
CA GLN A 271 22.75 -37.65 19.10
C GLN A 271 22.99 -38.32 17.73
N LYS A 272 23.12 -37.54 16.65
CA LYS A 272 23.54 -38.03 15.34
C LYS A 272 24.89 -38.73 15.38
N ARG A 273 25.88 -38.16 16.07
CA ARG A 273 27.21 -38.76 16.21
C ARG A 273 27.12 -40.13 16.90
N LYS A 274 26.38 -40.22 18.01
CA LYS A 274 26.14 -41.50 18.72
C LYS A 274 25.37 -42.52 17.87
N ILE A 275 24.44 -42.06 17.03
CA ILE A 275 23.70 -42.94 16.10
C ILE A 275 24.64 -43.46 15.01
N ARG A 276 25.51 -42.61 14.45
CA ARG A 276 26.52 -43.00 13.45
C ARG A 276 27.52 -44.01 14.02
N GLU A 277 28.04 -43.76 15.22
CA GLU A 277 28.91 -44.70 15.96
C GLU A 277 28.22 -46.05 16.24
N ARG A 278 26.90 -46.08 16.46
CA ARG A 278 26.13 -47.31 16.72
C ARG A 278 25.74 -48.07 15.46
N LEU A 279 25.59 -47.38 14.32
CA LEU A 279 25.25 -48.00 13.05
C LEU A 279 26.47 -48.63 12.35
N GLY A 280 27.68 -48.41 12.87
CA GLY A 280 28.89 -49.05 12.36
C GLY A 280 29.32 -48.55 10.99
N ASP A 281 28.94 -47.32 10.62
CA ASP A 281 29.56 -46.60 9.49
C ASP A 281 30.89 -46.03 9.96
N ASP A 282 31.88 -46.91 10.14
CA ASP A 282 33.26 -46.58 9.83
C ASP A 282 33.36 -46.63 8.28
N GLU A 283 32.93 -45.56 7.61
CA GLU A 283 33.31 -45.36 6.20
C GLU A 283 34.80 -44.99 6.16
N ASP A 284 35.61 -45.94 5.66
CA ASP A 284 36.91 -45.71 5.03
C ASP A 284 36.84 -44.66 3.91
#